data_AF-A0A7S1A820-F1
#
_entry.id   AF-A0A7S1A820-F1
#
_cell.length_a   1.000
_cell.length_b   1.000
_cell.length_c   1.000
_cell.angle_alpha   90.00
_cell.angle_beta   90.00
_cell.angle_gamma   90.00
#
_symmetry.space_group_name_H-M   'P 1'
#
loop_
_entity.id
_entity.type
_entity.pdbx_description
1 polymer ?
#
loop_
_entity_poly.entity_id
_entity_poly.type
_entity_poly.pdbx_seq_one_letter_code
_entity_poly.pdbx_strand_id
1 'polypeptide(L)'
;YRKYLVRHPLFCLWVSFEPNTAKHLCANSLRFETVQPQDKLFIAETTSNAAYYLFSGALKYSVRGAAARQDVHWPVEKESWISEATLWTHWVHVGTALANTNCQFLVVTPDGVLEAMQKHMLIEEITESYSQLFHARLVSACVPEAHDFPTDVAVPFTGFERMVWWMPKELQMEIARRTLGRDGSSWFGNSHTRELLEEVLVGGTVILPNQTCEPERVIFRVEVEIFASAVASPEIRGCVLV
;
A
#
# COMPACT_ATOMS: atom_id res chain seq x y z
N TYR A 1 17.28 -2.35 -7.03
CA TYR A 1 15.89 -2.79 -6.82
C TYR A 1 15.51 -2.94 -5.35
N ARG A 2 16.08 -3.90 -4.59
CA ARG A 2 15.67 -4.21 -3.20
C ARG A 2 15.44 -2.99 -2.30
N LYS A 3 16.40 -2.06 -2.21
CA LYS A 3 16.32 -0.84 -1.39
C LYS A 3 15.01 -0.05 -1.58
N TYR A 4 14.51 0.00 -2.81
CA TYR A 4 13.31 0.76 -3.17
C TYR A 4 12.06 -0.13 -3.14
N LEU A 5 12.20 -1.40 -3.53
CA LEU A 5 11.10 -2.36 -3.55
C LEU A 5 10.50 -2.58 -2.15
N VAL A 6 11.35 -2.75 -1.13
CA VAL A 6 10.90 -2.99 0.26
C VAL A 6 10.21 -1.79 0.90
N ARG A 7 10.13 -0.65 0.20
CA ARG A 7 9.35 0.50 0.64
C ARG A 7 7.85 0.29 0.42
N HIS A 8 7.46 -0.67 -0.41
CA HIS A 8 6.09 -1.19 -0.40
C HIS A 8 5.96 -2.27 0.67
N PRO A 9 5.06 -2.15 1.65
CA PRO A 9 4.94 -3.12 2.74
C PRO A 9 4.67 -4.55 2.25
N LEU A 10 3.78 -4.74 1.27
CA LEU A 10 3.54 -6.06 0.67
C LEU A 10 4.81 -6.67 0.05
N PHE A 11 5.62 -5.89 -0.67
CA PHE A 11 6.86 -6.43 -1.26
C PHE A 11 7.97 -6.63 -0.21
N CYS A 12 7.98 -5.86 0.89
CA CYS A 12 8.82 -6.17 2.04
C CYS A 12 8.44 -7.52 2.68
N LEU A 13 7.14 -7.82 2.77
CA LEU A 13 6.65 -9.14 3.18
C LEU A 13 7.14 -10.24 2.24
N TRP A 14 7.03 -10.05 0.91
CA TRP A 14 7.54 -11.02 -0.07
C TRP A 14 9.04 -11.30 0.11
N VAL A 15 9.85 -10.24 0.23
CA VAL A 15 11.31 -10.34 0.47
C VAL A 15 11.63 -11.08 1.76
N SER A 16 10.75 -10.97 2.76
CA SER A 16 10.91 -11.62 4.06
C SER A 16 10.53 -13.09 4.04
N PHE A 17 9.52 -13.48 3.24
CA PHE A 17 9.01 -14.84 3.21
C PHE A 17 9.76 -15.72 2.21
N GLU A 18 9.94 -15.23 0.99
CA GLU A 18 10.60 -15.98 -0.08
C GLU A 18 11.47 -15.05 -0.94
N PRO A 19 12.77 -14.92 -0.59
CA PRO A 19 13.70 -14.07 -1.33
C PRO A 19 13.82 -14.41 -2.81
N ASN A 20 13.59 -15.66 -3.23
CA ASN A 20 13.68 -16.04 -4.64
C ASN A 20 12.50 -15.51 -5.46
N THR A 21 11.29 -15.49 -4.90
CA THR A 21 10.11 -14.85 -5.51
C THR A 21 10.36 -13.36 -5.70
N ALA A 22 10.89 -12.68 -4.68
CA ALA A 22 11.24 -11.25 -4.80
C ALA A 22 12.36 -10.99 -5.81
N LYS A 23 13.38 -11.87 -5.91
CA LYS A 23 14.40 -11.80 -6.97
C LYS A 23 13.77 -11.94 -8.36
N HIS A 24 12.82 -12.85 -8.51
CA HIS A 24 12.13 -13.05 -9.77
C HIS A 24 11.31 -11.81 -10.17
N LEU A 25 10.57 -11.22 -9.23
CA LEU A 25 9.90 -9.93 -9.42
C LEU A 25 10.90 -8.84 -9.86
N CYS A 26 12.05 -8.75 -9.18
CA CYS A 26 13.08 -7.77 -9.52
C CYS A 26 13.67 -7.95 -10.92
N ALA A 27 13.72 -9.18 -11.43
CA ALA A 27 14.34 -9.48 -12.72
C ALA A 27 13.40 -9.19 -13.91
N ASN A 28 12.08 -9.31 -13.72
CA ASN A 28 11.14 -9.30 -14.86
C ASN A 28 10.16 -8.12 -14.83
N SER A 29 9.93 -7.53 -13.65
CA SER A 29 8.78 -6.63 -13.43
C SER A 29 9.20 -5.22 -13.03
N LEU A 30 10.49 -5.04 -12.70
CA LEU A 30 11.04 -3.79 -12.21
C LEU A 30 11.96 -3.14 -13.23
N ARG A 31 11.78 -1.83 -13.44
CA ARG A 31 12.73 -1.01 -14.18
C ARG A 31 12.89 0.37 -13.56
N PHE A 32 13.99 1.03 -13.89
CA PHE A 32 14.22 2.41 -13.51
C PHE A 32 13.84 3.34 -14.65
N GLU A 33 13.10 4.40 -14.35
CA GLU A 33 12.77 5.45 -15.31
C GLU A 33 13.23 6.82 -14.79
N THR A 34 13.54 7.73 -15.70
CA THR A 34 13.90 9.11 -15.40
C THR A 34 13.02 10.03 -16.23
N VAL A 35 12.42 11.03 -15.58
CA VAL A 35 11.56 12.03 -16.22
C VAL A 35 12.19 13.40 -16.02
N GLN A 36 12.34 14.16 -17.10
CA GLN A 36 12.95 15.50 -17.06
C GLN A 36 11.96 16.52 -16.50
N PRO A 37 12.44 17.66 -15.95
CA PRO A 37 11.57 18.75 -15.54
C PRO A 37 10.63 19.17 -16.67
N GLN A 38 9.38 19.45 -16.32
CA GLN A 38 8.29 19.82 -17.23
C GLN A 38 7.76 18.68 -18.12
N ASP A 39 8.34 17.47 -18.07
CA ASP A 39 7.74 16.30 -18.70
C ASP A 39 6.64 15.70 -17.82
N LYS A 40 5.64 15.10 -18.46
CA LYS A 40 4.55 14.40 -17.80
C LYS A 40 4.92 12.94 -17.62
N LEU A 41 4.81 12.43 -16.39
CA LEU A 41 4.94 10.99 -16.11
C LEU A 41 3.72 10.24 -16.68
N PHE A 42 2.52 10.78 -16.45
CA PHE A 42 1.26 10.33 -17.03
C PHE A 42 0.24 11.48 -17.07
N ILE A 43 -0.84 11.29 -17.83
CA ILE A 43 -1.90 12.27 -18.03
C ILE A 43 -3.22 11.66 -17.56
N ALA A 44 -4.11 12.51 -17.05
CA ALA A 44 -5.46 12.11 -16.69
C ALA A 44 -6.19 11.42 -17.86
N GLU A 45 -7.14 10.55 -17.53
CA GLU A 45 -8.01 9.82 -18.47
C GLU A 45 -7.26 8.82 -19.35
N THR A 46 -5.99 8.52 -19.06
CA THR A 46 -5.23 7.45 -19.71
C THR A 46 -5.20 6.20 -18.86
N THR A 47 -5.31 5.02 -19.50
CA THR A 47 -5.16 3.74 -18.82
C THR A 47 -3.74 3.60 -18.28
N SER A 48 -3.64 3.22 -17.01
CA SER A 48 -2.36 2.98 -16.36
C SER A 48 -1.91 1.53 -16.55
N ASN A 49 -0.62 1.35 -16.81
CA ASN A 49 0.00 0.02 -16.99
C ASN A 49 1.15 -0.25 -15.99
N ALA A 50 1.39 0.67 -15.06
CA ALA A 50 2.39 0.49 -14.03
C ALA A 50 2.10 1.35 -12.79
N ALA A 51 2.65 0.91 -11.65
CA ALA A 51 2.83 1.76 -10.48
C ALA A 51 4.27 2.31 -10.43
N TYR A 52 4.43 3.46 -9.77
CA TYR A 52 5.67 4.21 -9.72
C TYR A 52 6.04 4.51 -8.27
N TYR A 53 7.29 4.27 -7.91
CA TYR A 53 7.85 4.71 -6.63
C TYR A 53 8.89 5.80 -6.88
N LEU A 54 8.59 7.03 -6.45
CA LEU A 54 9.45 8.20 -6.62
C LEU A 54 10.56 8.16 -5.56
N PHE A 55 11.81 7.85 -5.94
CA PHE A 55 12.92 7.82 -4.97
C PHE A 55 13.91 8.98 -5.10
N SER A 56 13.76 9.82 -6.13
CA SER A 56 14.54 11.04 -6.31
C SER A 56 13.75 12.06 -7.13
N GLY A 57 13.83 13.34 -6.78
CA GLY A 57 13.11 14.43 -7.44
C GLY A 57 11.82 14.86 -6.73
N ALA A 58 10.99 15.63 -7.43
CA ALA A 58 9.71 16.13 -6.95
C ALA A 58 8.71 16.23 -8.11
N LEU A 59 7.48 15.77 -7.89
CA LEU A 59 6.39 15.86 -8.84
C LEU A 59 5.34 16.88 -8.38
N LYS A 60 4.65 17.46 -9.34
CA LYS A 60 3.38 18.16 -9.16
C LYS A 60 2.26 17.28 -9.71
N TYR A 61 1.36 16.85 -8.84
CA TYR A 61 0.15 16.12 -9.24
C TYR A 61 -1.03 17.10 -9.34
N SER A 62 -1.85 16.96 -10.38
CA SER A 62 -2.98 17.84 -10.62
C SER A 62 -4.23 17.07 -11.04
N VAL A 63 -5.37 17.38 -10.42
CA VAL A 63 -6.68 16.83 -10.78
C VAL A 63 -7.60 17.96 -11.23
N ARG A 64 -8.30 17.73 -12.33
CA ARG A 64 -9.31 18.65 -12.84
C ARG A 64 -10.60 18.46 -12.06
N GLY A 65 -11.04 19.48 -11.31
CA GLY A 65 -12.29 19.41 -10.56
C GLY A 65 -13.50 19.42 -11.49
N ALA A 66 -14.47 18.52 -11.28
CA ALA A 66 -15.67 18.41 -12.12
C ALA A 66 -16.49 19.71 -12.20
N ALA A 67 -16.52 20.50 -11.12
CA ALA A 67 -17.23 21.77 -11.03
C ALA A 67 -16.30 23.01 -11.03
N ALA A 68 -14.98 22.81 -10.90
CA ALA A 68 -14.02 23.89 -10.72
C ALA A 68 -13.39 24.29 -12.07
N ARG A 69 -13.31 25.61 -12.33
CA ARG A 69 -12.51 26.15 -13.45
C ARG A 69 -11.00 26.07 -13.20
N GLN A 70 -10.58 25.61 -12.02
CA GLN A 70 -9.19 25.61 -11.58
C GLN A 70 -8.79 24.19 -11.15
N ASP A 71 -7.61 23.78 -11.60
CA ASP A 71 -7.02 22.51 -11.20
C ASP A 71 -6.56 22.59 -9.74
N VAL A 72 -6.81 21.51 -9.00
CA VAL A 72 -6.22 21.34 -7.67
C VAL A 72 -4.86 20.69 -7.85
N HIS A 73 -3.87 21.17 -7.11
CA HIS A 73 -2.49 20.73 -7.23
C HIS A 73 -1.94 20.29 -5.89
N TRP A 74 -1.19 19.18 -5.88
CA TRP A 74 -0.49 18.68 -4.71
C TRP A 74 0.97 18.38 -5.06
N PRO A 75 1.93 18.77 -4.21
CA PRO A 75 3.29 18.26 -4.33
C PRO A 75 3.28 16.77 -3.96
N VAL A 76 3.98 15.95 -4.75
CA VAL A 76 4.27 14.56 -4.38
C VAL A 76 5.74 14.48 -4.00
N GLU A 77 5.98 14.17 -2.73
CA GLU A 77 7.31 14.08 -2.17
C GLU A 77 7.99 12.77 -2.53
N LYS A 78 9.32 12.76 -2.45
CA LYS A 78 10.13 11.54 -2.55
C LYS A 78 9.66 10.50 -1.55
N GLU A 79 10.00 9.25 -1.84
CA GLU A 79 9.62 8.06 -1.07
C GLU A 79 8.11 7.77 -1.06
N SER A 80 7.40 8.20 -2.10
CA SER A 80 5.96 7.96 -2.28
C SER A 80 5.67 6.98 -3.42
N TRP A 81 4.67 6.14 -3.23
CA TRP A 81 4.04 5.35 -4.28
C TRP A 81 3.00 6.18 -5.03
N ILE A 82 2.90 5.93 -6.33
CA ILE A 82 1.98 6.59 -7.25
C ILE A 82 1.41 5.53 -8.17
N SER A 83 0.10 5.60 -8.39
CA SER A 83 -0.68 4.67 -9.18
C SER A 83 -0.58 3.23 -8.66
N GLU A 84 -0.52 3.04 -7.33
CA GLU A 84 -0.52 1.70 -6.72
C GLU A 84 -1.76 0.90 -7.15
N ALA A 85 -2.91 1.58 -7.32
CA ALA A 85 -4.16 0.98 -7.78
C ALA A 85 -4.01 0.19 -9.10
N THR A 86 -3.04 0.55 -9.95
CA THR A 86 -2.73 -0.15 -11.21
C THR A 86 -2.21 -1.56 -11.00
N LEU A 87 -1.60 -1.85 -9.85
CA LEU A 87 -1.13 -3.22 -9.54
C LEU A 87 -2.31 -4.18 -9.30
N TRP A 88 -3.46 -3.65 -8.85
CA TRP A 88 -4.56 -4.44 -8.32
C TRP A 88 -5.84 -4.34 -9.17
N THR A 89 -5.93 -3.35 -10.05
CA THR A 89 -7.14 -3.00 -10.79
C THR A 89 -6.82 -2.49 -12.20
N HIS A 90 -7.84 -2.46 -13.07
CA HIS A 90 -7.77 -1.75 -14.35
C HIS A 90 -7.90 -0.24 -14.10
N TRP A 91 -6.80 0.39 -13.72
CA TRP A 91 -6.79 1.79 -13.31
C TRP A 91 -6.72 2.74 -14.51
N VAL A 92 -7.47 3.83 -14.43
CA VAL A 92 -7.38 4.97 -15.34
C VAL A 92 -6.94 6.17 -14.51
N HIS A 93 -5.86 6.83 -14.92
CA HIS A 93 -5.31 7.95 -14.21
C HIS A 93 -6.35 9.04 -13.99
N VAL A 94 -6.55 9.46 -12.74
CA VAL A 94 -7.54 10.47 -12.36
C VAL A 94 -6.94 11.87 -12.50
N GLY A 95 -5.62 12.00 -12.35
CA GLY A 95 -4.91 13.25 -12.52
C GLY A 95 -3.72 13.15 -13.47
N THR A 96 -3.01 14.27 -13.59
CA THR A 96 -1.76 14.38 -14.35
C THR A 96 -0.60 14.55 -13.38
N ALA A 97 0.47 13.78 -13.56
CA ALA A 97 1.70 13.93 -12.79
C ALA A 97 2.78 14.58 -13.68
N LEU A 98 3.25 15.75 -13.27
CA LEU A 98 4.27 16.56 -13.96
C LEU A 98 5.55 16.60 -13.13
N ALA A 99 6.70 16.37 -13.74
CA ALA A 99 7.99 16.48 -13.06
C ALA A 99 8.37 17.95 -12.84
N ASN A 100 8.57 18.36 -11.59
CA ASN A 100 9.08 19.69 -11.27
C ASN A 100 10.62 19.74 -11.36
N THR A 101 11.28 18.62 -11.07
CA THR A 101 12.73 18.43 -11.14
C THR A 101 13.07 17.16 -11.93
N ASN A 102 14.34 16.84 -12.09
CA ASN A 102 14.76 15.53 -12.58
C ASN A 102 14.27 14.45 -11.61
N CYS A 103 13.28 13.66 -12.04
CA CYS A 103 12.67 12.64 -11.20
C CYS A 103 13.16 11.25 -11.60
N GLN A 104 13.38 10.37 -10.62
CA GLN A 104 13.74 8.98 -10.84
C GLN A 104 12.74 8.05 -10.15
N PHE A 105 12.28 7.06 -10.89
CA PHE A 105 11.22 6.14 -10.48
C PHE A 105 11.68 4.71 -10.51
N LEU A 106 11.23 3.93 -9.54
CA LEU A 106 11.12 2.48 -9.70
C LEU A 106 9.73 2.20 -10.27
N VAL A 107 9.68 1.58 -11.43
CA VAL A 107 8.43 1.24 -12.12
C VAL A 107 8.13 -0.24 -11.92
N VAL A 108 6.89 -0.56 -11.56
CA VAL A 108 6.41 -1.93 -11.31
C VAL A 108 5.20 -2.21 -12.19
N THR A 109 5.24 -3.27 -12.98
CA THR A 109 4.11 -3.67 -13.84
C THR A 109 3.23 -4.72 -13.14
N PRO A 110 1.89 -4.67 -13.34
CA PRO A 110 0.97 -5.67 -12.78
C PRO A 110 1.27 -7.08 -13.29
N ASP A 111 1.51 -7.25 -14.60
CA ASP A 111 1.81 -8.56 -15.20
C ASP A 111 2.99 -9.24 -14.53
N GLY A 112 4.05 -8.49 -14.25
CA GLY A 112 5.22 -9.03 -13.60
C GLY A 112 5.00 -9.39 -12.12
N VAL A 113 4.11 -8.66 -11.42
CA VAL A 113 3.68 -9.04 -10.07
C VAL A 113 2.90 -10.36 -10.10
N LEU A 114 1.98 -10.51 -11.04
CA LEU A 114 1.18 -11.73 -11.23
C LEU A 114 2.08 -12.94 -11.55
N GLU A 115 3.01 -12.81 -12.49
CA GLU A 115 3.95 -13.89 -12.84
C GLU A 115 4.85 -14.29 -11.67
N ALA A 116 5.25 -13.33 -10.84
CA ALA A 116 6.10 -13.60 -9.68
C ALA A 116 5.34 -14.27 -8.54
N MET A 117 4.13 -13.82 -8.20
CA MET A 117 3.39 -14.36 -7.06
C MET A 117 3.00 -15.84 -7.27
N GLN A 118 2.67 -16.23 -8.51
CA GLN A 118 2.30 -17.61 -8.88
C GLN A 118 3.39 -18.65 -8.61
N LYS A 119 4.61 -18.22 -8.28
CA LYS A 119 5.72 -19.12 -7.94
C LYS A 119 5.72 -19.58 -6.50
N HIS A 120 4.90 -18.97 -5.64
CA HIS A 120 4.86 -19.30 -4.22
C HIS A 120 3.44 -19.15 -3.66
N MET A 121 2.79 -20.28 -3.40
CA MET A 121 1.38 -20.39 -3.00
C MET A 121 0.95 -19.41 -1.90
N LEU A 122 1.71 -19.29 -0.81
CA LEU A 122 1.36 -18.36 0.27
C LEU A 122 1.48 -16.88 -0.14
N ILE A 123 2.44 -16.54 -1.03
CA ILE A 123 2.59 -15.17 -1.51
C ILE A 123 1.43 -14.82 -2.44
N GLU A 124 1.04 -15.76 -3.29
CA GLU A 124 -0.15 -15.66 -4.14
C GLU A 124 -1.40 -15.43 -3.29
N GLU A 125 -1.66 -16.27 -2.29
CA GLU A 125 -2.85 -16.18 -1.43
C GLU A 125 -2.93 -14.83 -0.66
N ILE A 126 -1.80 -14.37 -0.10
CA ILE A 126 -1.73 -13.06 0.58
C ILE A 126 -1.96 -11.92 -0.40
N THR A 127 -1.36 -11.98 -1.59
CA THR A 127 -1.45 -10.92 -2.60
C THR A 127 -2.86 -10.86 -3.19
N GLU A 128 -3.47 -12.02 -3.44
CA GLU A 128 -4.86 -12.12 -3.87
C GLU A 128 -5.78 -11.50 -2.83
N SER A 129 -5.67 -11.89 -1.56
CA SER A 129 -6.47 -11.32 -0.47
C SER A 129 -6.28 -9.81 -0.34
N TYR A 130 -5.04 -9.32 -0.43
CA TYR A 130 -4.73 -7.89 -0.44
C TYR A 130 -5.42 -7.16 -1.59
N SER A 131 -5.29 -7.69 -2.82
CA SER A 131 -5.85 -7.07 -4.03
C SER A 131 -7.38 -7.02 -4.01
N GLN A 132 -8.04 -8.09 -3.54
CA GLN A 132 -9.50 -8.14 -3.40
C GLN A 132 -10.01 -7.10 -2.40
N LEU A 133 -9.35 -7.00 -1.25
CA LEU A 133 -9.67 -5.99 -0.25
C LEU A 133 -9.41 -4.58 -0.81
N PHE A 134 -8.31 -4.38 -1.54
CA PHE A 134 -7.94 -3.07 -2.09
C PHE A 134 -9.00 -2.60 -3.08
N HIS A 135 -9.38 -3.50 -4.00
CA HIS A 135 -10.44 -3.24 -4.95
C HIS A 135 -11.79 -2.95 -4.26
N ALA A 136 -12.16 -3.72 -3.23
CA ALA A 136 -13.40 -3.47 -2.47
C ALA A 136 -13.41 -2.07 -1.82
N ARG A 137 -12.26 -1.64 -1.28
CA ARG A 137 -12.09 -0.28 -0.72
C ARG A 137 -12.15 0.80 -1.78
N LEU A 138 -11.48 0.57 -2.91
CA LEU A 138 -11.50 1.49 -4.03
C LEU A 138 -12.92 1.73 -4.52
N VAL A 139 -13.69 0.66 -4.77
CA VAL A 139 -15.11 0.74 -5.19
C VAL A 139 -15.97 1.48 -4.16
N SER A 140 -15.75 1.20 -2.87
CA SER A 140 -16.50 1.84 -1.78
C SER A 140 -16.19 3.34 -1.64
N ALA A 141 -15.01 3.78 -2.05
CA ALA A 141 -14.59 5.18 -2.01
C ALA A 141 -15.09 6.01 -3.21
N CYS A 142 -15.59 5.37 -4.27
CA CYS A 142 -16.13 6.05 -5.46
C CYS A 142 -17.56 6.60 -5.31
N VAL A 143 -18.07 6.74 -4.08
CA VAL A 143 -19.42 7.27 -3.84
C VAL A 143 -19.40 8.81 -3.95
N PRO A 144 -20.29 9.46 -4.72
CA PRO A 144 -20.30 10.91 -4.95
C PRO A 144 -20.27 11.81 -3.71
N GLU A 145 -20.75 11.31 -2.58
CA GLU A 145 -20.81 12.03 -1.30
C GLU A 145 -19.51 11.91 -0.48
N ALA A 146 -18.56 11.07 -0.90
CA ALA A 146 -17.30 10.90 -0.20
C ALA A 146 -16.42 12.16 -0.37
N HIS A 147 -15.95 12.71 0.75
CA HIS A 147 -15.02 13.84 0.75
C HIS A 147 -13.63 13.45 0.21
N ASP A 148 -13.27 12.16 0.29
CA ASP A 148 -11.97 11.64 -0.11
C ASP A 148 -12.14 10.71 -1.32
N PHE A 149 -12.13 11.26 -2.53
CA PHE A 149 -12.12 10.45 -3.75
C PHE A 149 -10.74 9.80 -3.96
N PRO A 150 -10.69 8.54 -4.42
CA PRO A 150 -9.42 7.91 -4.81
C PRO A 150 -8.67 8.72 -5.87
N THR A 151 -7.35 8.81 -5.70
CA THR A 151 -6.45 9.49 -6.63
C THR A 151 -5.31 8.56 -7.05
N ASP A 152 -4.49 9.00 -8.00
CA ASP A 152 -3.25 8.30 -8.31
C ASP A 152 -2.25 8.28 -7.14
N VAL A 153 -2.37 9.16 -6.14
CA VAL A 153 -1.38 9.24 -5.05
C VAL A 153 -1.84 8.46 -3.82
N ALA A 154 -3.14 8.41 -3.58
CA ALA A 154 -3.71 7.75 -2.42
C ALA A 154 -5.11 7.20 -2.70
N VAL A 155 -5.36 6.01 -2.18
CA VAL A 155 -6.71 5.44 -2.04
C VAL A 155 -7.05 5.44 -0.54
N PRO A 156 -8.20 6.00 -0.14
CA PRO A 156 -8.56 6.05 1.28
C PRO A 156 -8.67 4.65 1.89
N PHE A 157 -8.20 4.50 3.12
CA PHE A 157 -8.32 3.28 3.93
C PHE A 157 -7.67 2.03 3.33
N THR A 158 -6.67 2.17 2.46
CA THR A 158 -5.88 1.05 1.89
C THR A 158 -4.50 0.88 2.53
N GLY A 159 -4.27 1.42 3.73
CA GLY A 159 -3.03 1.20 4.48
C GLY A 159 -2.77 -0.28 4.71
N PHE A 160 -1.54 -0.75 4.46
CA PHE A 160 -1.21 -2.18 4.44
C PHE A 160 -1.62 -2.91 5.72
N GLU A 161 -1.41 -2.28 6.87
CA GLU A 161 -1.81 -2.81 8.17
C GLU A 161 -3.31 -3.07 8.27
N ARG A 162 -4.13 -2.15 7.74
CA ARG A 162 -5.60 -2.31 7.67
C ARG A 162 -6.00 -3.40 6.70
N MET A 163 -5.28 -3.51 5.58
CA MET A 163 -5.53 -4.57 4.61
C MET A 163 -5.29 -5.94 5.24
N VAL A 164 -4.16 -6.13 5.93
CA VAL A 164 -3.89 -7.38 6.63
C VAL A 164 -4.87 -7.63 7.77
N TRP A 165 -5.28 -6.59 8.50
CA TRP A 165 -6.33 -6.71 9.52
C TRP A 165 -7.65 -7.30 9.00
N TRP A 166 -8.02 -7.00 7.75
CA TRP A 166 -9.22 -7.53 7.11
C TRP A 166 -9.02 -8.86 6.37
N MET A 167 -7.79 -9.38 6.29
CA MET A 167 -7.55 -10.71 5.72
C MET A 167 -8.17 -11.82 6.60
N PRO A 168 -8.46 -13.00 6.04
CA PRO A 168 -8.80 -14.20 6.80
C PRO A 168 -7.82 -14.47 7.95
N LYS A 169 -8.31 -15.06 9.04
CA LYS A 169 -7.53 -15.16 10.27
C LYS A 169 -6.30 -16.04 10.11
N GLU A 170 -6.45 -17.06 9.30
CA GLU A 170 -5.43 -18.02 8.91
C GLU A 170 -4.25 -17.32 8.24
N LEU A 171 -4.52 -16.38 7.34
CA LEU A 171 -3.49 -15.57 6.68
C LEU A 171 -2.80 -14.61 7.65
N GLN A 172 -3.55 -13.92 8.51
CA GLN A 172 -2.95 -13.06 9.54
C GLN A 172 -1.98 -13.83 10.43
N MET A 173 -2.38 -15.04 10.85
CA MET A 173 -1.55 -15.93 11.68
C MET A 173 -0.30 -16.41 10.93
N GLU A 174 -0.42 -16.77 9.66
CA GLU A 174 0.74 -17.18 8.87
C GLU A 174 1.71 -16.01 8.64
N ILE A 175 1.18 -14.81 8.39
CA ILE A 175 1.99 -13.59 8.27
C ILE A 175 2.76 -13.33 9.57
N ALA A 176 2.07 -13.38 10.71
CA ALA A 176 2.69 -13.17 12.02
C ALA A 176 3.78 -14.20 12.33
N ARG A 177 3.51 -15.50 12.11
CA ARG A 177 4.48 -16.58 12.35
C ARG A 177 5.76 -16.39 11.54
N ARG A 178 5.62 -16.11 10.25
CA ARG A 178 6.77 -15.92 9.33
C ARG A 178 7.57 -14.66 9.68
N THR A 179 6.88 -13.60 10.06
CA THR A 179 7.51 -12.33 10.46
C THR A 179 8.33 -12.54 11.74
N LEU A 180 7.77 -13.22 12.75
CA LEU A 180 8.45 -13.50 14.02
C LEU A 180 9.55 -14.58 13.93
N GLY A 181 9.42 -15.54 13.00
CA GLY A 181 10.35 -16.68 12.86
C GLY A 181 11.67 -16.37 12.14
N ARG A 182 11.91 -15.12 11.73
CA ARG A 182 13.02 -14.73 10.85
C ARG A 182 14.41 -14.85 11.49
N ASP A 183 14.51 -14.76 12.81
CA ASP A 183 15.80 -14.66 13.50
C ASP A 183 16.57 -15.98 13.64
N GLY A 184 16.03 -17.10 13.16
CA GLY A 184 16.68 -18.42 13.26
C GLY A 184 16.90 -18.90 14.71
N SER A 185 16.49 -18.11 15.70
CA SER A 185 16.45 -18.47 17.10
C SER A 185 15.31 -19.46 17.29
N SER A 186 15.58 -20.52 18.07
CA SER A 186 14.64 -21.63 18.25
C SER A 186 13.30 -21.11 18.78
N TRP A 187 12.32 -21.07 17.88
CA TRP A 187 10.94 -20.61 18.12
C TRP A 187 10.26 -21.30 19.31
N PHE A 188 10.71 -22.51 19.64
CA PHE A 188 10.12 -23.34 20.71
C PHE A 188 10.37 -22.83 22.13
N GLY A 189 11.18 -21.77 22.33
CA GLY A 189 11.57 -21.30 23.67
C GLY A 189 10.99 -19.96 24.13
N ASN A 190 10.47 -19.11 23.24
CA ASN A 190 10.12 -17.73 23.61
C ASN A 190 8.63 -17.61 23.95
N SER A 191 8.30 -17.54 25.24
CA SER A 191 6.94 -17.30 25.72
C SER A 191 6.31 -16.04 25.12
N HIS A 192 7.12 -15.01 24.85
CA HIS A 192 6.66 -13.76 24.29
C HIS A 192 6.12 -13.90 22.86
N THR A 193 6.78 -14.69 22.01
CA THR A 193 6.29 -14.95 20.64
C THR A 193 4.94 -15.66 20.67
N ARG A 194 4.72 -16.54 21.63
CA ARG A 194 3.42 -17.22 21.81
C ARG A 194 2.33 -16.24 22.23
N GLU A 195 2.61 -15.36 23.19
CA GLU A 195 1.68 -14.30 23.62
C GLU A 195 1.25 -13.43 22.44
N LEU A 196 2.21 -12.98 21.63
CA LEU A 196 1.95 -12.18 20.44
C LEU A 196 1.07 -12.92 19.41
N LEU A 197 1.30 -14.21 19.19
CA LEU A 197 0.47 -15.02 18.28
C LEU A 197 -0.95 -15.24 18.83
N GLU A 198 -1.11 -15.39 20.15
CA GLU A 198 -2.43 -15.45 20.79
C GLU A 198 -3.17 -14.11 20.65
N GLU A 199 -2.49 -12.97 20.80
CA GLU A 199 -3.09 -11.65 20.57
C GLU A 199 -3.55 -11.46 19.13
N VAL A 200 -2.75 -11.94 18.17
CA VAL A 200 -3.19 -12.02 16.78
C VAL A 200 -4.44 -12.89 16.73
N LEU A 201 -4.42 -14.14 17.19
CA LEU A 201 -5.57 -15.06 17.14
C LEU A 201 -6.88 -14.46 17.70
N VAL A 202 -6.83 -13.77 18.83
CA VAL A 202 -7.98 -13.11 19.47
C VAL A 202 -8.54 -11.95 18.63
N GLY A 203 -7.75 -11.39 17.72
CA GLY A 203 -8.21 -10.35 16.78
C GLY A 203 -8.13 -8.95 17.34
N GLY A 204 -7.14 -8.66 18.20
CA GLY A 204 -6.83 -7.31 18.69
C GLY A 204 -5.56 -6.70 18.09
N THR A 205 -4.76 -7.49 17.37
CA THR A 205 -3.43 -7.09 16.88
C THR A 205 -3.10 -7.80 15.57
N VAL A 206 -2.24 -7.21 14.73
CA VAL A 206 -1.51 -7.88 13.64
C VAL A 206 -0.02 -7.68 13.84
N ILE A 207 0.78 -8.63 13.34
CA ILE A 207 2.24 -8.50 13.32
C ILE A 207 2.71 -8.50 11.88
N LEU A 208 3.42 -7.45 11.51
CA LEU A 208 3.81 -7.15 10.14
C LEU A 208 5.27 -6.74 10.07
N PRO A 209 5.95 -6.92 8.93
CA PRO A 209 7.24 -6.32 8.73
C PRO A 209 7.10 -4.79 8.54
N ASN A 210 7.87 -4.01 9.26
CA ASN A 210 7.98 -2.56 9.07
C ASN A 210 8.80 -2.24 7.79
N GLN A 211 9.14 -0.96 7.57
CA GLN A 211 9.92 -0.54 6.39
C GLN A 211 11.37 -1.07 6.35
N THR A 212 11.92 -1.54 7.49
CA THR A 212 13.22 -2.23 7.58
C THR A 212 13.08 -3.76 7.45
N CYS A 213 11.84 -4.24 7.28
CA CYS A 213 11.45 -5.65 7.30
C CYS A 213 11.70 -6.36 8.64
N GLU A 214 11.65 -5.60 9.73
CA GLU A 214 11.66 -6.09 11.10
C GLU A 214 10.22 -6.24 11.62
N PRO A 215 9.95 -7.18 12.55
CA PRO A 215 8.64 -7.36 13.13
C PRO A 215 8.14 -6.12 13.86
N GLU A 216 6.93 -5.69 13.53
CA GLU A 216 6.20 -4.61 14.18
C GLU A 216 4.81 -5.10 14.58
N ARG A 217 4.43 -4.81 15.82
CA ARG A 217 3.12 -5.12 16.39
C ARG A 217 2.20 -3.93 16.17
N VAL A 218 1.13 -4.10 15.40
CA VAL A 218 0.14 -3.04 15.13
C VAL A 218 -1.16 -3.35 15.88
N ILE A 219 -1.60 -2.40 16.71
CA ILE A 219 -2.82 -2.51 17.52
C ILE A 219 -3.85 -1.54 16.95
N PHE A 220 -5.04 -2.06 16.62
CA PHE A 220 -6.14 -1.22 16.15
C PHE A 220 -7.02 -0.80 17.32
N ARG A 221 -7.17 0.51 17.49
CA ARG A 221 -8.10 1.09 18.48
C ARG A 221 -9.25 1.77 17.75
N VAL A 222 -10.46 1.44 18.17
CA VAL A 222 -11.66 2.15 17.73
C VAL A 222 -11.93 3.23 18.76
N GLU A 223 -11.73 4.49 18.36
CA GLU A 223 -12.12 5.63 19.17
C GLU A 223 -13.55 6.01 18.77
N VAL A 224 -14.49 5.92 19.73
CA VAL A 224 -15.87 6.35 19.55
C VAL A 224 -16.02 7.72 20.16
N GLU A 225 -16.04 8.76 19.33
CA GLU A 225 -16.35 10.11 19.79
C GLU A 225 -17.88 10.25 19.92
N ILE A 226 -18.36 10.21 21.17
CA ILE A 226 -19.78 10.42 21.47
C ILE A 226 -20.03 11.92 21.50
N PHE A 227 -20.46 12.50 20.37
CA PHE A 227 -20.95 13.86 20.34
C PHE A 227 -22.27 13.94 21.11
N ALA A 228 -22.23 14.52 22.32
CA ALA A 228 -23.44 14.94 23.00
C ALA A 228 -24.11 16.03 22.14
N SER A 229 -25.24 15.70 21.50
CA SER A 229 -25.86 16.59 20.52
C SER A 229 -26.33 17.89 21.17
N ALA A 230 -25.61 18.98 20.91
CA ALA A 230 -26.14 20.32 20.96
C ALA A 230 -25.99 20.91 19.55
N VAL A 231 -27.02 20.69 18.72
CA VAL A 231 -27.33 21.45 17.49
C VAL A 231 -26.11 22.01 16.74
N ALA A 232 -25.35 21.14 16.07
CA ALA A 232 -24.56 21.48 14.87
C ALA A 232 -23.98 20.19 14.26
N SER A 233 -23.98 20.13 12.94
CA SER A 233 -23.69 18.98 12.08
C SER A 233 -22.36 18.28 12.36
N PRO A 234 -22.26 16.93 12.32
CA PRO A 234 -21.02 16.21 12.63
C PRO A 234 -20.08 16.08 11.42
N GLU A 235 -18.82 16.47 11.61
CA GLU A 235 -17.67 16.06 10.78
C GLU A 235 -16.97 14.85 11.44
N ILE A 236 -16.61 13.83 10.66
CA ILE A 236 -15.81 12.69 11.12
C ILE A 236 -14.33 12.98 10.80
N ARG A 237 -13.43 12.90 11.79
CA ARG A 237 -11.97 12.97 11.59
C ARG A 237 -11.26 11.71 12.10
N GLY A 238 -10.16 11.35 11.44
CA GLY A 238 -9.58 10.01 11.38
C GLY A 238 -8.72 9.52 12.56
N CYS A 239 -8.34 8.23 12.49
CA CYS A 239 -7.58 7.46 13.48
C CYS A 239 -6.14 7.96 13.71
N VAL A 240 -5.67 7.86 14.95
CA VAL A 240 -4.28 8.07 15.37
C VAL A 240 -3.54 6.73 15.46
N LEU A 241 -2.33 6.64 14.87
CA LEU A 241 -1.36 5.56 15.11
C LEU A 241 -0.46 6.00 16.28
N VAL A 242 -0.26 5.13 17.29
CA VAL A 242 0.61 5.37 18.46
C VAL A 242 1.82 4.46 18.40
#